data_AF-A0A955C6C5-F1
#
_entry.id   AF-A0A955C6C5-F1
#
_cell.length_a   1.000
_cell.length_b   1.000
_cell.length_c   1.000
_cell.angle_alpha   90.00
_cell.angle_beta   90.00
_cell.angle_gamma   90.00
#
_symmetry.space_group_name_H-M   'P 1'
#
loop_
_entity.id
_entity.type
_entity.pdbx_description
1 polymer ?
#
loop_
_entity_poly.entity_id
_entity_poly.type
_entity_poly.pdbx_seq_one_letter_code
_entity_poly.pdbx_strand_id
1 'polypeptide(L)'
;DPDKRTHLVDDLLGRVEFGELWAAKWGEWLKIATNTNPGNGTAMKAGWNYYHWLREAMVDNLPWDRLATELVTGNGSNFRDPPSNYYTMLPVDKLDPQKLAEDTAQIFLGLRTQCAQCHNHPFDRWTMDDYYSFTSFFTGVRRKHGSEAREYYTFIDTDAEPAKHLIDGRPMPPKFLGGDLAAVKDKDARKVLADWMTDPSNALFRRNLANRIWAHFFGRG
;
A
#
# COMPACT_ATOMS: atom_id res chain seq x y z
N ASP A 1 19.16 40.37 -0.18
CA ASP A 1 18.42 39.34 -0.90
C ASP A 1 17.14 39.04 -0.12
N PRO A 2 15.97 39.49 -0.62
CA PRO A 2 14.65 39.22 -0.03
C PRO A 2 14.23 37.74 -0.12
N ASP A 3 14.85 36.95 -1.01
CA ASP A 3 14.49 35.54 -1.26
C ASP A 3 15.36 34.54 -0.47
N LYS A 4 16.22 35.04 0.43
CA LYS A 4 17.09 34.21 1.30
C LYS A 4 16.37 33.06 1.99
N ARG A 5 15.11 33.28 2.41
CA ARG A 5 14.31 32.23 3.07
C ARG A 5 13.92 31.14 2.09
N THR A 6 13.47 31.50 0.89
CA THR A 6 13.08 30.55 -0.16
C THR A 6 14.28 29.73 -0.58
N HIS A 7 15.42 30.37 -0.86
CA HIS A 7 16.67 29.67 -1.18
C HIS A 7 17.10 28.68 -0.10
N LEU A 8 17.04 29.07 1.18
CA LEU A 8 17.37 28.15 2.28
C LEU A 8 16.39 26.97 2.38
N VAL A 9 15.09 27.20 2.12
CA VAL A 9 14.10 26.12 2.11
C VAL A 9 14.38 25.15 0.98
N ASP A 10 14.59 25.64 -0.23
CA ASP A 10 14.89 24.80 -1.40
C ASP A 10 16.20 24.02 -1.19
N ASP A 11 17.23 24.67 -0.65
CA ASP A 11 18.50 24.04 -0.30
C ASP A 11 18.33 22.93 0.74
N LEU A 12 17.46 23.11 1.74
CA LEU A 12 17.21 22.09 2.78
C LEU A 12 16.35 20.94 2.27
N LEU A 13 15.35 21.23 1.44
CA LEU A 13 14.48 20.21 0.83
C LEU A 13 15.22 19.40 -0.24
N GLY A 14 16.20 19.99 -0.93
CA GLY A 14 17.01 19.32 -1.95
C GLY A 14 18.14 18.44 -1.39
N ARG A 15 18.30 18.36 -0.06
CA ARG A 15 19.31 17.52 0.58
C ARG A 15 18.93 16.04 0.54
N VAL A 16 19.93 15.17 0.34
CA VAL A 16 19.75 13.72 0.41
C VAL A 16 19.19 13.29 1.77
N GLU A 17 19.60 13.96 2.85
CA GLU A 17 19.15 13.70 4.22
C GLU A 17 17.65 13.96 4.40
N PHE A 18 17.06 14.88 3.62
CA PHE A 18 15.61 15.10 3.62
C PHE A 18 14.89 13.88 3.05
N GLY A 19 15.35 13.35 1.91
CA GLY A 19 14.84 12.12 1.31
C GLY A 19 15.01 10.91 2.22
N GLU A 20 16.16 10.77 2.87
CA GLU A 20 16.43 9.68 3.83
C GLU A 20 15.52 9.71 5.05
N LEU A 21 15.24 10.90 5.60
CA LEU A 21 14.29 11.05 6.70
C LEU A 21 12.89 10.61 6.29
N TRP A 22 12.43 10.98 5.09
CA TRP A 22 11.13 10.55 4.58
C TRP A 22 11.10 9.05 4.26
N ALA A 23 12.19 8.50 3.74
CA ALA A 23 12.33 7.06 3.50
C ALA A 23 12.21 6.26 4.81
N ALA A 24 12.85 6.71 5.89
CA ALA A 24 12.72 6.08 7.20
C ALA A 24 11.25 6.12 7.71
N LYS A 25 10.59 7.27 7.59
CA LYS A 25 9.17 7.42 8.00
C LYS A 25 8.23 6.52 7.20
N TRP A 26 8.39 6.49 5.89
CA TRP A 26 7.60 5.61 5.03
C TRP A 26 7.94 4.14 5.25
N GLY A 27 9.20 3.82 5.59
CA GLY A 27 9.62 2.48 5.95
C GLY A 27 8.82 1.92 7.12
N GLU A 28 8.55 2.73 8.15
CA GLU A 28 7.68 2.35 9.27
C GLU A 28 6.23 2.08 8.83
N TRP A 29 5.64 2.96 8.01
CA TRP A 29 4.27 2.75 7.51
C TRP A 29 4.13 1.56 6.57
N LEU A 30 5.17 1.29 5.78
CA LEU A 30 5.27 0.13 4.90
C LEU A 30 5.76 -1.12 5.65
N LYS A 31 5.97 -1.01 6.97
CA LYS A 31 6.37 -2.10 7.88
C LYS A 31 7.61 -2.83 7.37
N ILE A 32 8.56 -2.07 6.81
CA ILE A 32 9.81 -2.63 6.31
C ILE A 32 10.57 -3.20 7.49
N ALA A 33 10.65 -4.52 7.53
CA ALA A 33 11.32 -5.24 8.58
C ALA A 33 12.14 -6.38 8.00
N THR A 34 13.32 -6.56 8.56
CA THR A 34 14.14 -7.75 8.34
C THR A 34 14.01 -8.63 9.56
N ASN A 35 13.82 -9.94 9.38
CA ASN A 35 13.82 -10.86 10.50
C ASN A 35 14.90 -11.93 10.31
N THR A 36 15.77 -12.05 11.30
CA THR A 36 16.85 -13.05 11.35
C THR A 36 16.36 -14.41 11.87
N ASN A 37 15.14 -14.50 12.41
CA ASN A 37 14.54 -15.74 12.91
C ASN A 37 14.34 -16.75 11.75
N PRO A 38 14.92 -17.96 11.83
CA PRO A 38 14.83 -18.93 10.75
C PRO A 38 13.44 -19.55 10.64
N GLY A 39 12.75 -19.26 9.52
CA GLY A 39 11.53 -19.99 9.10
C GLY A 39 10.42 -19.07 8.61
N ASN A 40 10.08 -18.04 9.39
CA ASN A 40 8.84 -17.27 9.19
C ASN A 40 9.08 -15.78 8.86
N GLY A 41 10.35 -15.36 8.81
CA GLY A 41 10.76 -13.98 8.64
C GLY A 41 11.05 -13.58 7.19
N THR A 42 10.73 -12.35 6.83
CA THR A 42 11.16 -11.74 5.57
C THR A 42 12.68 -11.73 5.48
N ALA A 43 13.22 -12.15 4.33
CA ALA A 43 14.65 -12.25 4.15
C ALA A 43 15.31 -10.86 4.30
N MET A 44 16.49 -10.83 4.91
CA MET A 44 17.30 -9.61 5.03
C MET A 44 17.48 -8.91 3.68
N LYS A 45 17.78 -9.70 2.63
CA LYS A 45 17.94 -9.22 1.24
C LYS A 45 16.69 -8.52 0.70
N ALA A 46 15.51 -9.10 0.93
CA ALA A 46 14.22 -8.52 0.53
C ALA A 46 13.96 -7.19 1.25
N GLY A 47 14.11 -7.15 2.57
CA GLY A 47 13.91 -5.91 3.36
C GLY A 47 14.89 -4.81 2.99
N TRP A 48 16.17 -5.16 2.78
CA TRP A 48 17.20 -4.22 2.39
C TRP A 48 16.96 -3.63 1.00
N ASN A 49 16.63 -4.48 0.01
CA ASN A 49 16.33 -4.01 -1.35
C ASN A 49 15.07 -3.14 -1.38
N TYR A 50 14.06 -3.47 -0.57
CA TYR A 50 12.85 -2.67 -0.46
C TYR A 50 13.11 -1.29 0.16
N TYR A 51 13.88 -1.24 1.24
CA TYR A 51 14.28 0.03 1.84
C TYR A 51 15.14 0.88 0.90
N HIS A 52 16.08 0.26 0.17
CA HIS A 52 16.94 0.97 -0.78
C HIS A 52 16.13 1.62 -1.89
N TRP A 53 15.21 0.87 -2.51
CA TRP A 53 14.30 1.41 -3.52
C TRP A 53 13.44 2.55 -2.97
N LEU A 54 12.91 2.40 -1.75
CA LEU A 54 12.13 3.47 -1.12
C LEU A 54 12.97 4.72 -0.88
N ARG A 55 14.22 4.56 -0.43
CA ARG A 55 15.16 5.66 -0.24
C ARG A 55 15.44 6.38 -1.55
N GLU A 56 15.74 5.65 -2.62
CA GLU A 56 15.94 6.23 -3.95
C GLU A 56 14.70 6.98 -4.42
N ALA A 57 13.52 6.38 -4.32
CA ALA A 57 12.26 7.03 -4.68
C ALA A 57 12.03 8.35 -3.92
N MET A 58 12.40 8.43 -2.64
CA MET A 58 12.27 9.66 -1.85
C MET A 58 13.34 10.71 -2.19
N VAL A 59 14.59 10.28 -2.39
CA VAL A 59 15.70 11.17 -2.75
C VAL A 59 15.50 11.77 -4.15
N ASP A 60 15.01 10.96 -5.09
CA ASP A 60 14.74 11.37 -6.47
C ASP A 60 13.39 12.09 -6.63
N ASN A 61 12.66 12.29 -5.52
CA ASN A 61 11.35 12.95 -5.48
C ASN A 61 10.34 12.30 -6.46
N LEU A 62 10.26 10.97 -6.42
CA LEU A 62 9.29 10.20 -7.20
C LEU A 62 7.86 10.69 -6.87
N PRO A 63 7.02 11.01 -7.87
CA PRO A 63 5.67 11.46 -7.63
C PRO A 63 4.85 10.44 -6.81
N TRP A 64 4.03 10.92 -5.88
CA TRP A 64 3.29 10.07 -4.96
C TRP A 64 2.32 9.10 -5.64
N ASP A 65 1.71 9.51 -6.74
CA ASP A 65 0.87 8.67 -7.59
C ASP A 65 1.67 7.49 -8.17
N ARG A 66 2.90 7.75 -8.61
CA ARG A 66 3.81 6.72 -9.13
C ARG A 66 4.25 5.78 -8.01
N LEU A 67 4.66 6.31 -6.85
CA LEU A 67 5.04 5.50 -5.69
C LEU A 67 3.89 4.58 -5.25
N ALA A 68 2.68 5.13 -5.10
CA ALA A 68 1.50 4.35 -4.70
C ALA A 68 1.15 3.28 -5.73
N THR A 69 1.23 3.61 -7.02
CA THR A 69 0.97 2.66 -8.11
C THR A 69 1.99 1.53 -8.10
N GLU A 70 3.28 1.82 -7.97
CA GLU A 70 4.34 0.80 -7.92
C GLU A 70 4.16 -0.16 -6.73
N LEU A 71 3.79 0.37 -5.57
CA LEU A 71 3.51 -0.44 -4.37
C LEU A 71 2.27 -1.33 -4.54
N VAL A 72 1.13 -0.75 -4.91
CA VAL A 72 -0.15 -1.46 -5.03
C VAL A 72 -0.16 -2.45 -6.19
N THR A 73 0.64 -2.21 -7.23
CA THR A 73 0.73 -3.12 -8.38
C THR A 73 1.96 -4.04 -8.34
N GLY A 74 2.77 -3.94 -7.27
CA GLY A 74 4.02 -4.67 -7.08
C GLY A 74 3.87 -6.16 -7.42
N ASN A 75 4.79 -6.66 -8.25
CA ASN A 75 4.73 -7.99 -8.83
C ASN A 75 6.15 -8.54 -9.01
N GLY A 76 6.31 -9.86 -9.08
CA GLY A 76 7.63 -10.48 -9.28
C GLY A 76 8.35 -10.86 -7.99
N SER A 77 9.66 -11.00 -8.07
CA SER A 77 10.54 -11.49 -7.01
C SER A 77 10.72 -10.44 -5.93
N ASN A 78 10.50 -10.81 -4.68
CA ASN A 78 10.82 -9.97 -3.53
C ASN A 78 12.32 -9.64 -3.39
N PHE A 79 13.21 -10.29 -4.16
CA PHE A 79 14.65 -9.96 -4.19
C PHE A 79 15.02 -9.05 -5.35
N ARG A 80 14.26 -9.04 -6.45
CA ARG A 80 14.65 -8.37 -7.70
C ARG A 80 13.69 -7.25 -8.09
N ASP A 81 12.46 -7.31 -7.61
CA ASP A 81 11.38 -6.38 -7.89
C ASP A 81 10.93 -5.73 -6.57
N PRO A 82 11.64 -4.70 -6.08
CA PRO A 82 11.47 -4.18 -4.71
C PRO A 82 10.02 -3.84 -4.31
N PRO A 83 9.18 -3.20 -5.15
CA PRO A 83 7.79 -2.91 -4.77
C PRO A 83 6.93 -4.14 -4.45
N SER A 84 7.28 -5.32 -4.98
CA SER A 84 6.59 -6.58 -4.65
C SER A 84 6.66 -6.92 -3.17
N ASN A 85 7.62 -6.36 -2.44
CA ASN A 85 7.76 -6.53 -1.00
C ASN A 85 6.59 -5.97 -0.20
N TYR A 86 5.75 -5.12 -0.79
CA TYR A 86 4.46 -4.74 -0.21
C TYR A 86 3.60 -5.97 0.18
N TYR A 87 3.79 -7.11 -0.50
CA TYR A 87 3.08 -8.37 -0.24
C TYR A 87 3.91 -9.43 0.51
N THR A 88 5.18 -9.14 0.82
CA THR A 88 6.09 -10.08 1.47
C THR A 88 6.71 -9.54 2.76
N MET A 89 6.44 -8.29 3.14
CA MET A 89 6.72 -7.77 4.50
C MET A 89 5.72 -8.26 5.55
N LEU A 90 4.67 -8.99 5.12
CA LEU A 90 3.78 -9.76 5.99
C LEU A 90 4.43 -11.10 6.40
N PRO A 91 3.97 -11.76 7.49
CA PRO A 91 4.41 -13.11 7.82
C PRO A 91 4.34 -14.03 6.61
N VAL A 92 5.41 -14.82 6.42
CA VAL A 92 5.64 -15.62 5.21
C VAL A 92 4.48 -16.59 4.92
N ASP A 93 3.84 -17.12 5.96
CA ASP A 93 2.75 -18.08 5.91
C ASP A 93 1.37 -17.45 5.70
N LYS A 94 1.24 -16.12 5.77
CA LYS A 94 -0.06 -15.43 5.72
C LYS A 94 -0.09 -14.38 4.62
N LEU A 95 -0.74 -14.73 3.50
CA LEU A 95 -1.24 -13.76 2.55
C LEU A 95 -2.74 -13.59 2.82
N ASP A 96 -3.09 -12.49 3.48
CA ASP A 96 -4.47 -12.22 3.87
C ASP A 96 -4.99 -11.00 3.07
N PRO A 97 -5.92 -11.21 2.10
CA PRO A 97 -6.53 -10.13 1.34
C PRO A 97 -7.19 -9.06 2.21
N GLN A 98 -7.80 -9.45 3.33
CA GLN A 98 -8.42 -8.50 4.25
C GLN A 98 -7.35 -7.58 4.83
N LYS A 99 -6.23 -8.17 5.29
CA LYS A 99 -5.16 -7.37 5.87
C LYS A 99 -4.51 -6.42 4.88
N LEU A 100 -4.32 -6.87 3.63
CA LEU A 100 -3.81 -6.05 2.54
C LEU A 100 -4.75 -4.88 2.21
N ALA A 101 -6.06 -5.13 2.20
CA ALA A 101 -7.06 -4.10 1.96
C ALA A 101 -7.09 -3.06 3.07
N GLU A 102 -7.03 -3.49 4.33
CA GLU A 102 -6.94 -2.61 5.49
C GLU A 102 -5.71 -1.73 5.46
N ASP A 103 -4.54 -2.34 5.22
CA ASP A 103 -3.27 -1.63 5.17
C ASP A 103 -3.25 -0.65 3.99
N THR A 104 -3.78 -1.03 2.81
CA THR A 104 -3.88 -0.12 1.65
C THR A 104 -4.81 1.06 1.94
N ALA A 105 -5.99 0.80 2.51
CA ALA A 105 -6.95 1.85 2.87
C ALA A 105 -6.35 2.83 3.88
N GLN A 106 -5.64 2.33 4.89
CA GLN A 106 -5.02 3.17 5.90
C GLN A 106 -3.81 3.94 5.36
N ILE A 107 -2.96 3.28 4.56
CA ILE A 107 -1.72 3.88 4.05
C ILE A 107 -2.04 4.96 3.01
N PHE A 108 -2.94 4.69 2.08
CA PHE A 108 -3.10 5.58 0.93
C PHE A 108 -4.38 6.41 0.96
N LEU A 109 -5.43 5.96 1.64
CA LEU A 109 -6.73 6.66 1.69
C LEU A 109 -7.01 7.32 3.04
N GLY A 110 -6.18 7.05 4.07
CA GLY A 110 -6.39 7.55 5.43
C GLY A 110 -7.62 6.96 6.11
N LEU A 111 -8.08 5.79 5.67
CA LEU A 111 -9.31 5.15 6.15
C LEU A 111 -9.03 3.95 7.04
N ARG A 112 -9.85 3.78 8.09
CA ARG A 112 -9.86 2.59 8.94
C ARG A 112 -11.16 1.85 8.77
N THR A 113 -11.15 0.82 7.92
CA THR A 113 -12.35 0.04 7.58
C THR A 113 -12.51 -1.21 8.44
N GLN A 114 -11.55 -1.54 9.32
CA GLN A 114 -11.51 -2.79 10.09
C GLN A 114 -12.77 -3.01 10.95
N CYS A 115 -13.30 -1.95 11.56
CA CYS A 115 -14.51 -2.06 12.38
C CYS A 115 -15.73 -2.49 11.56
N ALA A 116 -15.72 -2.24 10.25
CA ALA A 116 -16.77 -2.66 9.33
C ALA A 116 -16.70 -4.16 8.96
N GLN A 117 -15.72 -4.92 9.46
CA GLN A 117 -15.57 -6.35 9.16
C GLN A 117 -16.75 -7.18 9.69
N CYS A 118 -17.25 -6.87 10.88
CA CYS A 118 -18.27 -7.69 11.56
C CYS A 118 -19.65 -7.02 11.60
N HIS A 119 -19.71 -5.70 11.53
CA HIS A 119 -20.95 -4.91 11.52
C HIS A 119 -20.70 -3.59 10.81
N ASN A 120 -21.75 -2.92 10.31
CA ASN A 120 -21.59 -1.57 9.75
C ASN A 120 -21.02 -0.62 10.81
N HIS A 121 -20.10 0.28 10.42
CA HIS A 121 -19.45 1.17 11.36
C HIS A 121 -20.50 2.07 12.05
N PRO A 122 -20.51 2.18 13.40
CA PRO A 122 -21.58 2.88 14.12
C PRO A 122 -21.60 4.41 13.92
N PHE A 123 -20.44 4.99 13.59
CA PHE A 123 -20.24 6.44 13.48
C PHE A 123 -19.57 6.89 12.17
N ASP A 124 -19.44 5.99 11.20
CA ASP A 124 -18.80 6.26 9.90
C ASP A 124 -19.67 5.60 8.82
N ARG A 125 -19.53 6.04 7.57
CA ARG A 125 -20.36 5.58 6.45
C ARG A 125 -20.04 4.15 5.98
N TRP A 126 -18.96 3.55 6.48
CA TRP A 126 -18.46 2.27 5.98
C TRP A 126 -19.32 1.10 6.42
N THR A 127 -19.79 0.35 5.44
CA THR A 127 -20.60 -0.86 5.64
C THR A 127 -19.74 -2.13 5.55
N MET A 128 -20.28 -3.25 6.01
CA MET A 128 -19.68 -4.57 5.78
C MET A 128 -19.49 -4.82 4.29
N ASP A 129 -20.44 -4.39 3.47
CA ASP A 129 -20.35 -4.49 2.01
C ASP A 129 -19.13 -3.77 1.47
N ASP A 130 -18.90 -2.53 1.92
CA ASP A 130 -17.73 -1.75 1.47
C ASP A 130 -16.42 -2.44 1.91
N TYR A 131 -16.36 -2.99 3.12
CA TYR A 131 -15.18 -3.70 3.62
C TYR A 131 -14.84 -4.93 2.77
N TYR A 132 -15.82 -5.79 2.52
CA TYR A 132 -15.60 -7.03 1.77
C TYR A 132 -15.44 -6.76 0.27
N SER A 133 -16.15 -5.80 -0.31
CA SER A 133 -15.92 -5.41 -1.71
C SER A 133 -14.54 -4.77 -1.91
N PHE A 134 -14.06 -3.96 -0.97
CA PHE A 134 -12.70 -3.42 -1.08
C PHE A 134 -11.63 -4.51 -0.92
N THR A 135 -11.89 -5.51 -0.07
CA THR A 135 -11.04 -6.71 0.07
C THR A 135 -10.84 -7.45 -1.25
N SER A 136 -11.86 -7.48 -2.11
CA SER A 136 -11.82 -8.18 -3.40
C SER A 136 -10.80 -7.64 -4.40
N PHE A 137 -10.23 -6.45 -4.20
CA PHE A 137 -9.08 -6.00 -5.01
C PHE A 137 -7.82 -6.84 -4.78
N PHE A 138 -7.73 -7.54 -3.65
CA PHE A 138 -6.55 -8.29 -3.22
C PHE A 138 -6.73 -9.81 -3.23
N THR A 139 -7.94 -10.31 -3.52
CA THR A 139 -8.21 -11.76 -3.53
C THR A 139 -7.47 -12.49 -4.64
N GLY A 140 -7.01 -11.80 -5.68
CA GLY A 140 -6.17 -12.36 -6.75
C GLY A 140 -4.68 -12.43 -6.43
N VAL A 141 -4.21 -11.86 -5.31
CA VAL A 141 -2.78 -11.90 -4.98
C VAL A 141 -2.37 -13.33 -4.63
N ARG A 142 -1.28 -13.81 -5.23
CA ARG A 142 -0.68 -15.12 -4.98
C ARG A 142 0.82 -14.98 -4.78
N ARG A 143 1.40 -15.97 -4.11
CA ARG A 143 2.86 -16.10 -3.93
C ARG A 143 3.29 -17.53 -4.25
N LYS A 144 4.43 -17.66 -4.91
CA LYS A 144 5.13 -18.95 -5.09
C LYS A 144 6.59 -18.82 -4.69
N HIS A 145 7.21 -19.91 -4.29
CA HIS A 145 8.63 -19.94 -3.98
C HIS A 145 9.47 -19.67 -5.24
N GLY A 146 10.55 -18.92 -5.06
CA GLY A 146 11.62 -18.75 -6.04
C GLY A 146 12.68 -19.84 -5.93
N SER A 147 13.76 -19.67 -6.69
CA SER A 147 14.90 -20.59 -6.66
C SER A 147 15.80 -20.38 -5.46
N GLU A 148 15.87 -19.15 -4.95
CA GLU A 148 16.67 -18.81 -3.77
C GLU A 148 15.85 -19.02 -2.49
N ALA A 149 16.52 -19.42 -1.39
CA ALA A 149 15.85 -19.55 -0.10
C ALA A 149 15.20 -18.23 0.33
N ARG A 150 13.91 -18.28 0.68
CA ARG A 150 13.07 -17.11 1.04
C ARG A 150 12.82 -16.10 -0.08
N GLU A 151 13.14 -16.46 -1.32
CA GLU A 151 12.64 -15.74 -2.47
C GLU A 151 11.18 -16.14 -2.72
N TYR A 152 10.32 -15.15 -2.91
CA TYR A 152 8.93 -15.32 -3.28
C TYR A 152 8.64 -14.48 -4.52
N TYR A 153 7.92 -15.10 -5.46
CA TYR A 153 7.34 -14.41 -6.59
C TYR A 153 5.88 -14.10 -6.26
N THR A 154 5.56 -12.82 -6.15
CA THR A 154 4.18 -12.34 -6.17
C THR A 154 3.69 -12.41 -7.61
N PHE A 155 2.44 -12.85 -7.81
CA PHE A 155 1.74 -12.86 -9.09
C PHE A 155 0.24 -12.76 -8.88
N ILE A 156 -0.49 -12.43 -9.94
CA ILE A 156 -1.94 -12.17 -9.88
C ILE A 156 -2.71 -13.24 -10.63
N ASP A 157 -3.65 -13.82 -9.91
CA ASP A 157 -4.73 -14.67 -10.40
C ASP A 157 -5.91 -13.76 -10.75
N THR A 158 -6.08 -13.48 -12.04
CA THR A 158 -7.15 -12.60 -12.55
C THR A 158 -8.53 -13.25 -12.50
N ASP A 159 -8.58 -14.56 -12.32
CA ASP A 159 -9.82 -15.36 -12.25
C ASP A 159 -10.21 -15.64 -10.79
N ALA A 160 -9.51 -15.04 -9.82
CA ALA A 160 -9.80 -15.23 -8.41
C ALA A 160 -11.21 -14.75 -8.05
N GLU A 161 -11.93 -15.60 -7.33
CA GLU A 161 -13.24 -15.26 -6.79
C GLU A 161 -13.18 -14.01 -5.88
N PRO A 162 -14.24 -13.19 -5.87
CA PRO A 162 -14.33 -12.08 -4.94
C PRO A 162 -14.40 -12.58 -3.50
N ALA A 163 -14.09 -11.68 -2.56
CA ALA A 163 -14.30 -11.93 -1.15
C ALA A 163 -15.79 -12.22 -0.90
N LYS A 164 -16.08 -12.99 0.14
CA LYS A 164 -17.45 -13.30 0.55
C LYS A 164 -17.81 -12.48 1.77
N HIS A 165 -19.03 -11.97 1.79
CA HIS A 165 -19.57 -11.31 2.97
C HIS A 165 -19.71 -12.31 4.13
N LEU A 166 -19.33 -11.90 5.34
CA LEU A 166 -19.17 -12.81 6.49
C LEU A 166 -20.45 -13.52 6.91
N ILE A 167 -21.60 -12.84 6.83
CA ILE A 167 -22.86 -13.30 7.42
C ILE A 167 -23.63 -14.25 6.49
N ASP A 168 -23.74 -13.89 5.22
CA ASP A 168 -24.60 -14.55 4.22
C ASP A 168 -23.78 -15.25 3.11
N GLY A 169 -22.46 -15.10 3.10
CA GLY A 169 -21.56 -15.78 2.17
C GLY A 169 -21.65 -15.30 0.72
N ARG A 170 -22.41 -14.23 0.43
CA ARG A 170 -22.55 -13.73 -0.95
C ARG A 170 -21.21 -13.19 -1.48
N PRO A 171 -20.93 -13.35 -2.78
CA PRO A 171 -19.76 -12.73 -3.39
C PRO A 171 -19.87 -11.20 -3.33
N MET A 172 -18.75 -10.54 -3.05
CA MET A 172 -18.64 -9.08 -2.94
C MET A 172 -17.71 -8.56 -4.04
N PRO A 173 -18.23 -8.23 -5.24
CA PRO A 173 -17.39 -7.76 -6.33
C PRO A 173 -16.56 -6.53 -5.93
N PRO A 174 -15.37 -6.33 -6.53
CA PRO A 174 -14.54 -5.16 -6.24
C PRO A 174 -15.29 -3.84 -6.39
N LYS A 175 -15.25 -3.02 -5.33
CA LYS A 175 -15.91 -1.72 -5.27
C LYS A 175 -14.98 -0.72 -4.61
N PHE A 176 -14.87 0.47 -5.19
CA PHE A 176 -14.08 1.54 -4.59
C PHE A 176 -14.71 2.03 -3.29
N LEU A 177 -13.89 2.41 -2.30
CA LEU A 177 -14.39 2.94 -1.03
C LEU A 177 -15.10 4.28 -1.26
N GLY A 178 -16.43 4.26 -1.14
CA GLY A 178 -17.29 5.42 -1.39
C GLY A 178 -17.48 5.74 -2.88
N GLY A 179 -17.20 4.78 -3.76
CA GLY A 179 -17.41 4.88 -5.20
C GLY A 179 -18.17 3.67 -5.77
N ASP A 180 -18.09 3.53 -7.09
CA ASP A 180 -18.81 2.50 -7.85
C ASP A 180 -18.09 1.15 -7.86
N LEU A 181 -18.78 0.14 -8.42
CA LEU A 181 -18.18 -1.15 -8.75
C LEU A 181 -17.05 -0.98 -9.77
N ALA A 182 -15.94 -1.67 -9.55
CA ALA A 182 -14.77 -1.60 -10.41
C ALA A 182 -14.84 -2.65 -11.54
N ALA A 183 -14.57 -2.19 -12.77
CA ALA A 183 -14.54 -3.05 -13.96
C ALA A 183 -13.20 -3.81 -14.08
N VAL A 184 -13.09 -4.94 -13.36
CA VAL A 184 -11.83 -5.70 -13.20
C VAL A 184 -11.75 -7.00 -14.02
N LYS A 185 -12.78 -7.34 -14.80
CA LYS A 185 -12.81 -8.59 -15.56
C LYS A 185 -11.57 -8.72 -16.46
N ASP A 186 -10.90 -9.88 -16.39
CA ASP A 186 -9.68 -10.23 -17.15
C ASP A 186 -8.50 -9.25 -16.90
N LYS A 187 -8.51 -8.54 -15.76
CA LYS A 187 -7.50 -7.53 -15.39
C LYS A 187 -6.94 -7.79 -14.00
N ASP A 188 -5.75 -7.24 -13.76
CA ASP A 188 -5.25 -7.07 -12.39
C ASP A 188 -6.11 -6.01 -11.67
N ALA A 189 -6.97 -6.46 -10.76
CA ALA A 189 -7.86 -5.59 -9.98
C ALA A 189 -7.09 -4.48 -9.25
N ARG A 190 -5.83 -4.73 -8.86
CA ARG A 190 -5.00 -3.74 -8.15
C ARG A 190 -4.53 -2.61 -9.05
N LYS A 191 -4.38 -2.84 -10.36
CA LYS A 191 -4.10 -1.75 -11.32
C LYS A 191 -5.30 -0.81 -11.42
N VAL A 192 -6.49 -1.39 -11.55
CA VAL A 192 -7.75 -0.62 -11.55
C VAL A 192 -7.91 0.16 -10.24
N LEU A 193 -7.53 -0.45 -9.12
CA LEU A 193 -7.49 0.23 -7.82
C LEU A 193 -6.48 1.37 -7.79
N ALA A 194 -5.24 1.14 -8.21
CA ALA A 194 -4.18 2.14 -8.23
C ALA A 194 -4.55 3.34 -9.10
N ASP A 195 -5.13 3.10 -10.28
CA ASP A 195 -5.61 4.16 -11.19
C ASP A 195 -6.67 5.02 -10.49
N TRP A 196 -7.67 4.41 -9.84
CA TRP A 196 -8.70 5.15 -9.10
C TRP A 196 -8.15 5.88 -7.87
N MET A 197 -7.24 5.24 -7.12
CA MET A 197 -6.64 5.83 -5.92
C MET A 197 -5.86 7.09 -6.26
N THR A 198 -5.09 7.04 -7.34
CA THR A 198 -4.15 8.09 -7.72
C THR A 198 -4.76 9.13 -8.67
N ASP A 199 -6.02 8.94 -9.08
CA ASP A 199 -6.75 9.92 -9.87
C ASP A 199 -6.78 11.30 -9.18
N PRO A 200 -6.49 12.41 -9.88
CA PRO A 200 -6.47 13.76 -9.29
C PRO A 200 -7.80 14.20 -8.65
N SER A 201 -8.92 13.59 -8.99
CA SER A 201 -10.22 13.86 -8.36
C SER A 201 -10.38 13.15 -7.01
N ASN A 202 -9.62 12.09 -6.74
CA ASN A 202 -9.73 11.30 -5.52
C ASN A 202 -9.27 12.10 -4.29
N ALA A 203 -10.25 12.61 -3.54
CA ALA A 203 -9.99 13.42 -2.37
C ALA A 203 -9.41 12.61 -1.19
N LEU A 204 -9.68 11.30 -1.10
CA LEU A 204 -9.16 10.46 -0.03
C LEU A 204 -7.63 10.37 -0.11
N PHE A 205 -7.12 10.08 -1.31
CA PHE A 205 -5.68 9.98 -1.55
C PHE A 205 -4.96 11.31 -1.34
N ARG A 206 -5.42 12.37 -2.01
CA ARG A 206 -4.77 13.69 -1.93
C ARG A 206 -4.78 14.27 -0.54
N ARG A 207 -5.92 14.19 0.17
CA ARG A 207 -6.03 14.73 1.54
C ARG A 207 -5.19 13.92 2.51
N ASN A 208 -5.18 12.59 2.41
CA ASN A 208 -4.35 11.75 3.27
C ASN A 208 -2.86 12.11 3.14
N LEU A 209 -2.33 12.26 1.92
CA LEU A 209 -0.94 12.66 1.72
C LEU A 209 -0.64 14.06 2.28
N ALA A 210 -1.50 15.04 2.00
CA ALA A 210 -1.35 16.39 2.54
C ALA A 210 -1.40 16.40 4.08
N ASN A 211 -2.34 15.65 4.67
CA ASN A 211 -2.51 15.55 6.11
C ASN A 211 -1.29 14.90 6.78
N ARG A 212 -0.65 13.91 6.15
CA ARG A 212 0.59 13.30 6.69
C ARG A 212 1.74 14.29 6.77
N ILE A 213 1.93 15.07 5.72
CA ILE A 213 2.94 16.12 5.67
C ILE A 213 2.62 17.18 6.73
N TRP A 214 1.36 17.61 6.79
CA TRP A 214 0.90 18.60 7.76
C TRP A 214 1.07 18.11 9.22
N ALA A 215 0.66 16.87 9.52
CA ALA A 215 0.82 16.26 10.83
C ALA A 215 2.28 16.15 11.24
N HIS A 216 3.19 15.85 10.30
CA HIS A 216 4.61 15.79 10.61
C HIS A 216 5.17 17.14 11.09
N PHE A 217 4.82 18.25 10.42
CA PHE A 217 5.36 19.56 10.74
C PHE A 217 4.61 20.30 11.85
N PHE A 218 3.31 20.05 12.00
CA PHE A 218 2.43 20.83 12.89
C PHE A 218 1.80 20.00 14.01
N GLY A 219 2.03 18.69 14.05
CA GLY A 219 1.53 17.79 15.10
C GLY A 219 0.01 17.56 15.09
N ARG A 220 -0.69 18.00 14.04
CA ARG A 220 -2.13 17.81 13.81
C ARG A 220 -2.35 17.50 12.34
N GLY A 221 -3.26 16.58 12.00
CA GLY A 221 -3.61 16.24 10.62
C GLY A 221 -4.34 14.90 10.53
#